data_AF-A0AAD1X4W0-F1
#
_entry.id   AF-A0AAD1X4W0-F1
#
_cell.length_a   1.000
_cell.length_b   1.000
_cell.length_c   1.000
_cell.angle_alpha   90.00
_cell.angle_beta   90.00
_cell.angle_gamma   90.00
#
_symmetry.space_group_name_H-M   'P 1'
#
loop_
_entity.id
_entity.type
_entity.pdbx_description
1 polymer ?
#
loop_
_entity_poly.entity_id
_entity_poly.type
_entity_poly.pdbx_seq_one_letter_code
_entity_poly.pdbx_strand_id
1 'polypeptide(L)'
;MVIEFYLSNKEGCNWYSISQTHDPGNMLTWLEEEFMKMEQTGKKALIISHFQPGGGACLNAWSERYRELIERYLNLTISNFFGNTHKEQIYLITGTLNKTAIHVYHESGSLTSFNNHNPQFRILNLDYETGYLVKGHKGFLNITGANIGNTEWKKQYELTEEYKMTEFSQESFNNLTLRFRDTPGLVTQYIWNFEGTPFPLEEYNRGFKKCRKNTYCTAINFLNFETNHCRNSQRYNFSCNLTSSIPEIALCLFLVLVD
;
A
#
# COMPACT_ATOMS: atom_id res chain seq x y z
N MET A 1 2.86 -11.80 -18.74
CA MET A 1 3.76 -12.73 -18.01
C MET A 1 3.68 -12.40 -16.53
N VAL A 2 3.68 -13.39 -15.64
CA VAL A 2 3.80 -13.14 -14.20
C VAL A 2 5.26 -13.35 -13.83
N ILE A 3 5.89 -12.33 -13.26
CA ILE A 3 7.24 -12.39 -12.72
C ILE A 3 7.08 -12.48 -11.20
N GLU A 4 7.43 -13.64 -10.65
CA GLU A 4 7.48 -13.84 -9.21
C GLU A 4 8.94 -13.89 -8.77
N PHE A 5 9.29 -13.14 -7.74
CA PHE A 5 10.60 -13.26 -7.14
C PHE A 5 10.56 -13.30 -5.62
N TYR A 6 11.54 -14.01 -5.07
CA TYR A 6 11.67 -14.19 -3.64
C TYR A 6 12.57 -13.09 -3.06
N LEU A 7 11.95 -12.20 -2.29
CA LEU A 7 12.67 -11.25 -1.45
C LEU A 7 12.76 -11.77 -0.02
N SER A 8 13.85 -12.45 0.32
CA SER A 8 14.22 -12.67 1.73
C SER A 8 15.23 -11.64 2.24
N ASN A 9 15.60 -10.63 1.45
CA ASN A 9 16.70 -9.71 1.76
C ASN A 9 16.31 -8.64 2.79
N LYS A 10 15.72 -9.07 3.90
CA LYS A 10 15.46 -8.24 5.06
C LYS A 10 16.78 -7.96 5.79
N GLU A 11 17.19 -6.70 5.88
CA GLU A 11 18.18 -6.18 6.81
C GLU A 11 17.89 -6.78 8.20
N GLY A 12 18.81 -7.62 8.67
CA GLY A 12 18.75 -8.25 9.98
C GLY A 12 17.94 -9.54 10.11
N CYS A 13 17.25 -10.04 9.06
CA CYS A 13 16.52 -11.32 9.15
C CYS A 13 16.96 -12.39 8.15
N ASN A 14 17.77 -12.07 7.14
CA ASN A 14 18.41 -13.08 6.31
C ASN A 14 19.93 -12.99 6.40
N TRP A 15 20.49 -13.78 7.32
CA TRP A 15 21.92 -13.84 7.57
C TRP A 15 22.72 -14.39 6.38
N TYR A 16 22.09 -15.16 5.50
CA TYR A 16 22.75 -15.69 4.30
C TYR A 16 23.06 -14.60 3.27
N SER A 17 22.24 -13.54 3.20
CA SER A 17 22.45 -12.43 2.25
C SER A 17 23.51 -11.42 2.69
N ILE A 18 24.06 -11.55 3.91
CA ILE A 18 25.09 -10.64 4.43
C ILE A 18 26.40 -10.74 3.63
N SER A 19 26.70 -11.92 3.06
CA SER A 19 27.92 -12.12 2.26
C SER A 19 27.79 -11.61 0.81
N GLN A 20 26.58 -11.32 0.33
CA GLN A 20 26.32 -10.91 -1.06
C GLN A 20 25.27 -9.81 -1.15
N THR A 21 25.49 -8.67 -0.48
CA THR A 21 24.49 -7.60 -0.34
C THR A 21 24.14 -6.85 -1.63
N HIS A 22 24.93 -6.98 -2.69
CA HIS A 22 24.69 -6.24 -3.94
C HIS A 22 23.52 -6.79 -4.77
N ASP A 23 23.49 -8.11 -4.96
CA ASP A 23 22.39 -8.81 -5.66
C ASP A 23 22.28 -10.26 -5.15
N PRO A 24 21.76 -10.47 -3.92
CA PRO A 24 21.66 -11.80 -3.35
C PRO A 24 20.84 -12.73 -4.27
N GLY A 25 21.45 -13.84 -4.69
CA GLY A 25 20.83 -14.80 -5.60
C GLY A 25 20.74 -14.34 -7.06
N ASN A 26 21.45 -13.28 -7.45
CA ASN A 26 21.43 -12.68 -8.79
C ASN A 26 20.02 -12.28 -9.25
N MET A 27 19.17 -11.87 -8.33
CA MET A 27 17.75 -11.65 -8.60
C MET A 27 17.50 -10.45 -9.51
N LEU A 28 18.23 -9.35 -9.32
CA LEU A 28 18.11 -8.17 -10.18
C LEU A 28 18.70 -8.44 -11.56
N THR A 29 19.81 -9.19 -11.61
CA THR A 29 20.44 -9.62 -12.86
C THR A 29 19.47 -10.50 -13.68
N TRP A 30 18.86 -11.50 -13.05
CA TRP A 30 17.84 -12.33 -13.68
C TRP A 30 16.61 -11.51 -14.13
N LEU A 31 16.14 -10.57 -13.30
CA LEU A 31 15.00 -9.72 -13.64
C LEU A 31 15.28 -8.87 -14.89
N GLU A 32 16.48 -8.30 -15.00
CA GLU A 32 16.92 -7.56 -16.17
C GLU A 32 16.94 -8.44 -17.43
N GLU A 33 17.48 -9.66 -17.33
CA GLU A 33 17.50 -10.62 -18.44
C GLU A 33 16.08 -10.98 -18.92
N GLU A 34 15.14 -11.18 -18.00
CA GLU A 34 13.74 -11.44 -18.33
C GLU A 34 13.10 -10.23 -19.02
N PHE A 35 13.34 -9.01 -18.53
CA PHE A 35 12.86 -7.80 -19.20
C PHE A 35 13.44 -7.64 -20.61
N MET A 36 14.73 -7.92 -20.82
CA MET A 36 15.34 -7.89 -22.15
C MET A 36 14.68 -8.88 -23.12
N LYS A 37 14.37 -10.10 -22.66
CA LYS A 37 13.62 -11.09 -23.47
C LYS A 37 12.20 -10.62 -23.76
N MET A 38 11.55 -9.97 -22.81
CA MET A 38 10.20 -9.44 -22.96
C MET A 38 10.15 -8.28 -23.95
N GLU A 39 11.17 -7.41 -23.96
CA GLU A 39 11.30 -6.30 -24.90
C GLU A 39 11.29 -6.80 -26.36
N GLN A 40 11.97 -7.92 -26.64
CA GLN A 40 11.99 -8.54 -27.97
C GLN A 40 10.64 -9.13 -28.41
N THR A 41 9.78 -9.48 -27.45
CA THR A 41 8.50 -10.15 -27.72
C THR A 41 7.29 -9.25 -27.51
N GLY A 42 7.48 -8.01 -27.06
CA GLY A 42 6.40 -7.07 -26.74
C GLY A 42 5.52 -7.52 -25.57
N LYS A 43 5.98 -8.49 -24.76
CA LYS A 43 5.20 -9.00 -23.61
C LYS A 43 5.22 -8.00 -22.46
N LYS A 44 4.10 -7.91 -21.74
CA LYS A 44 4.00 -7.14 -20.49
C LYS A 44 4.06 -8.04 -19.24
N ALA A 45 4.53 -7.49 -18.13
CA ALA A 45 4.76 -8.15 -16.85
C ALA A 45 3.77 -7.68 -15.78
N LEU A 46 3.20 -8.64 -15.04
CA LEU A 46 2.70 -8.42 -13.69
C LEU A 46 3.78 -8.92 -12.74
N ILE A 47 4.18 -8.08 -11.78
CA ILE A 47 5.23 -8.43 -10.84
C ILE A 47 4.62 -8.74 -9.49
N ILE A 48 4.99 -9.87 -8.90
CA ILE A 48 4.54 -10.29 -7.57
C ILE A 48 5.74 -10.63 -6.68
N SER A 49 5.67 -10.24 -5.41
CA SER A 49 6.62 -10.70 -4.39
C SER A 49 6.03 -10.54 -3.00
N HIS A 50 6.55 -11.30 -2.03
CA HIS A 50 6.08 -11.22 -0.66
C HIS A 50 6.42 -9.88 0.01
N PHE A 51 7.68 -9.47 -0.06
CA PHE A 51 8.16 -8.19 0.49
C PHE A 51 8.20 -7.12 -0.59
N GLN A 52 7.85 -5.90 -0.21
CA GLN A 52 8.07 -4.77 -1.09
C GLN A 52 9.53 -4.30 -1.09
N PRO A 53 10.18 -4.11 -2.25
CA PRO A 53 11.41 -3.37 -2.28
C PRO A 53 11.17 -1.95 -1.77
N GLY A 54 12.20 -1.32 -1.22
CA GLY A 54 12.07 0.00 -0.61
C GLY A 54 11.41 0.00 0.77
N GLY A 55 10.77 -1.09 1.20
CA GLY A 55 10.32 -1.24 2.58
C GLY A 55 11.49 -1.17 3.56
N GLY A 56 11.24 -0.77 4.81
CA GLY A 56 12.30 -0.64 5.83
C GLY A 56 13.03 -1.95 6.20
N ALA A 57 12.59 -3.07 5.62
CA ALA A 57 13.28 -4.34 5.66
C ALA A 57 14.35 -4.45 4.56
N CYS A 58 14.24 -3.83 3.39
CA CYS A 58 15.14 -4.12 2.27
C CYS A 58 16.43 -3.28 2.30
N LEU A 59 17.51 -3.82 1.72
CA LEU A 59 18.74 -3.07 1.45
C LEU A 59 18.42 -1.88 0.53
N ASN A 60 18.79 -0.67 0.94
CA ASN A 60 18.51 0.55 0.17
C ASN A 60 19.09 0.47 -1.25
N ALA A 61 20.34 0.04 -1.39
CA ALA A 61 21.01 -0.10 -2.69
C ALA A 61 20.30 -1.08 -3.62
N TRP A 62 19.79 -2.20 -3.09
CA TRP A 62 19.01 -3.16 -3.86
C TRP A 62 17.70 -2.54 -4.34
N SER A 63 17.02 -1.81 -3.46
CA SER A 63 15.73 -1.18 -3.73
C SER A 63 15.84 -0.04 -4.76
N GLU A 64 16.95 0.70 -4.74
CA GLU A 64 17.24 1.72 -5.76
C GLU A 64 17.49 1.11 -7.13
N ARG A 65 18.31 0.04 -7.22
CA ARG A 65 18.54 -0.69 -8.47
C ARG A 65 17.23 -1.28 -9.02
N TYR A 66 16.40 -1.82 -8.15
CA TYR A 66 15.06 -2.28 -8.55
C TYR A 66 14.21 -1.15 -9.15
N ARG A 67 14.18 0.02 -8.51
CA ARG A 67 13.49 1.21 -9.04
C ARG A 67 14.02 1.60 -10.43
N GLU A 68 15.34 1.58 -10.63
CA GLU A 68 15.95 1.88 -11.92
C GLU A 68 15.54 0.89 -13.03
N LEU A 69 15.47 -0.41 -12.72
CA LEU A 69 14.95 -1.41 -13.65
C LEU A 69 13.48 -1.15 -14.01
N ILE A 70 12.63 -0.88 -13.01
CA ILE A 70 11.22 -0.55 -13.28
C ILE A 70 11.09 0.72 -14.12
N GLU A 71 11.92 1.73 -13.88
CA GLU A 71 11.94 2.96 -14.67
C GLU A 71 12.37 2.69 -16.12
N ARG A 72 13.40 1.86 -16.35
CA ARG A 72 13.88 1.48 -17.70
C ARG A 72 12.85 0.65 -18.49
N TYR A 73 12.10 -0.22 -17.81
CA TYR A 73 11.16 -1.16 -18.43
C TYR A 73 9.70 -0.80 -18.12
N LEU A 74 9.40 0.49 -17.95
CA LEU A 74 8.08 0.97 -17.56
C LEU A 74 6.99 0.57 -18.57
N ASN A 75 7.30 0.62 -19.86
CA ASN A 75 6.40 0.21 -20.94
C ASN A 75 6.05 -1.29 -20.92
N LEU A 76 6.89 -2.13 -20.30
CA LEU A 76 6.68 -3.56 -20.16
C LEU A 76 6.00 -3.92 -18.84
N THR A 77 6.01 -3.05 -17.83
CA THR A 77 5.47 -3.39 -16.51
C THR A 77 4.04 -2.86 -16.36
N ILE A 78 3.09 -3.77 -16.14
CA ILE A 78 1.67 -3.42 -15.93
C ILE A 78 1.48 -2.89 -14.51
N SER A 79 1.86 -3.71 -13.53
CA SER A 79 1.73 -3.35 -12.13
C SER A 79 2.55 -4.30 -11.23
N ASN A 80 2.59 -3.93 -9.95
CA ASN A 80 3.43 -4.48 -8.90
C ASN A 80 2.56 -4.84 -7.68
N PHE A 81 2.53 -6.11 -7.27
CA PHE A 81 1.66 -6.61 -6.18
C PHE A 81 2.42 -7.33 -5.07
N PHE A 82 2.17 -6.89 -3.83
CA PHE A 82 2.95 -7.29 -2.69
C PHE A 82 2.10 -7.43 -1.42
N GLY A 83 2.71 -7.93 -0.35
CA GLY A 83 2.08 -8.08 0.94
C GLY A 83 3.09 -7.92 2.07
N ASN A 84 3.09 -8.87 3.01
CA ASN A 84 3.92 -8.88 4.21
C ASN A 84 3.50 -7.87 5.31
N THR A 85 3.09 -6.63 5.03
CA THR A 85 2.65 -5.74 6.15
C THR A 85 1.30 -6.12 6.74
N HIS A 86 0.56 -7.00 6.05
CA HIS A 86 -0.83 -7.39 6.35
C HIS A 86 -1.86 -6.26 6.18
N LYS A 87 -1.42 -5.11 5.66
CA LYS A 87 -2.23 -3.92 5.53
C LYS A 87 -2.33 -3.49 4.09
N GLU A 88 -3.38 -2.74 3.79
CA GLU A 88 -3.64 -2.31 2.42
C GLU A 88 -2.98 -0.96 2.13
N GLN A 89 -1.92 -0.95 1.31
CA GLN A 89 -1.22 0.28 0.94
C GLN A 89 -1.09 0.44 -0.56
N ILE A 90 -0.97 1.70 -0.96
CA ILE A 90 -0.56 2.11 -2.29
C ILE A 90 0.70 2.94 -2.14
N TYR A 91 1.70 2.65 -2.96
CA TYR A 91 2.92 3.45 -3.06
C TYR A 91 3.08 3.91 -4.50
N LEU A 92 3.63 5.11 -4.68
CA LEU A 92 4.08 5.59 -5.97
C LEU A 92 5.58 5.38 -6.08
N ILE A 93 5.99 4.76 -7.19
CA ILE A 93 7.39 4.76 -7.61
C ILE A 93 7.59 6.06 -8.36
N THR A 94 8.52 6.89 -7.91
CA THR A 94 8.87 8.15 -8.57
C THR A 94 10.12 7.98 -9.42
N GLY A 95 10.12 8.56 -10.62
CA GLY A 95 11.29 8.55 -11.50
C GLY A 95 12.49 9.24 -10.85
N THR A 96 13.68 8.78 -11.19
CA THR A 96 14.95 9.22 -10.59
C THR A 96 15.25 10.69 -10.92
N LEU A 97 14.93 11.15 -12.13
CA LEU A 97 15.28 12.49 -12.62
C LEU A 97 14.29 13.58 -12.21
N ASN A 98 12.99 13.38 -12.49
CA ASN A 98 11.97 14.42 -12.31
C ASN A 98 11.11 14.22 -11.05
N LYS A 99 11.33 13.13 -10.30
CA LYS A 99 10.56 12.75 -9.11
C LYS A 99 9.04 12.71 -9.32
N THR A 100 8.58 12.54 -10.57
CA THR A 100 7.17 12.33 -10.87
C THR A 100 6.82 10.86 -10.63
N ALA A 101 5.60 10.58 -10.17
CA ALA A 101 5.11 9.21 -10.10
C ALA A 101 5.16 8.61 -11.51
N ILE A 102 5.89 7.50 -11.67
CA ILE A 102 6.05 6.75 -12.92
C ILE A 102 5.34 5.41 -12.87
N HIS A 103 5.00 4.89 -11.68
CA HIS A 103 4.37 3.58 -11.55
C HIS A 103 3.62 3.48 -10.19
N VAL A 104 2.57 2.66 -10.14
CA VAL A 104 1.77 2.40 -8.93
C VAL A 104 2.05 1.02 -8.37
N TYR A 105 2.16 0.95 -7.05
CA TYR A 105 2.46 -0.25 -6.32
C TYR A 105 1.29 -0.61 -5.40
N HIS A 106 0.87 -1.87 -5.42
CA HIS A 106 -0.28 -2.33 -4.65
C HIS A 106 0.15 -3.32 -3.59
N GLU A 107 -0.07 -2.96 -2.33
CA GLU A 107 0.07 -3.86 -1.22
C GLU A 107 -1.32 -4.31 -0.75
N SER A 108 -1.51 -5.61 -0.61
CA SER A 108 -2.78 -6.18 -0.15
C SER A 108 -2.72 -6.49 1.34
N GLY A 109 -3.87 -6.36 1.99
CA GLY A 109 -4.07 -6.93 3.31
C GLY A 109 -4.00 -8.47 3.31
N SER A 110 -4.04 -9.07 4.50
CA SER A 110 -3.89 -10.51 4.67
C SER A 110 -5.16 -11.22 5.15
N LEU A 111 -5.19 -12.53 4.92
CA LEU A 111 -6.25 -13.42 5.41
C LEU A 111 -6.11 -13.76 6.91
N THR A 112 -4.89 -13.65 7.46
CA THR A 112 -4.70 -13.79 8.91
C THR A 112 -5.29 -12.58 9.62
N SER A 113 -5.68 -12.72 10.88
CA SER A 113 -6.12 -11.58 11.71
C SER A 113 -4.98 -10.94 12.51
N PHE A 114 -3.73 -11.39 12.32
CA PHE A 114 -2.55 -10.91 13.01
C PHE A 114 -2.17 -9.48 12.54
N ASN A 115 -2.20 -8.42 13.34
CA ASN A 115 -2.54 -8.32 14.77
C ASN A 115 -3.65 -7.31 14.99
N ASN A 116 -4.90 -7.76 14.90
CA ASN A 116 -6.15 -7.00 15.11
C ASN A 116 -6.71 -6.31 13.86
N HIS A 117 -6.78 -7.05 12.77
CA HIS A 117 -7.57 -6.66 11.61
C HIS A 117 -8.47 -7.82 11.16
N ASN A 118 -9.50 -7.48 10.41
CA ASN A 118 -10.34 -8.46 9.74
C ASN A 118 -9.51 -9.19 8.67
N PRO A 119 -9.71 -10.50 8.48
CA PRO A 119 -9.28 -11.19 7.28
C PRO A 119 -9.77 -10.45 6.04
N GLN A 120 -8.88 -10.19 5.10
CA GLN A 120 -9.16 -9.35 3.94
C GLN A 120 -8.37 -9.80 2.71
N PHE A 121 -8.91 -9.51 1.53
CA PHE A 121 -8.25 -9.75 0.25
C PHE A 121 -8.60 -8.62 -0.74
N ARG A 122 -7.84 -8.55 -1.82
CA ARG A 122 -8.09 -7.61 -2.92
C ARG A 122 -8.24 -8.37 -4.23
N ILE A 123 -9.22 -7.97 -5.03
CA ILE A 123 -9.39 -8.44 -6.42
C ILE A 123 -9.12 -7.26 -7.33
N LEU A 124 -8.24 -7.46 -8.31
CA LEU A 124 -7.87 -6.47 -9.31
C LEU A 124 -8.18 -7.05 -10.69
N ASN A 125 -8.91 -6.28 -11.50
CA ASN A 125 -9.32 -6.69 -12.83
C ASN A 125 -8.35 -6.09 -13.85
N LEU A 126 -7.77 -6.96 -14.66
CA LEU A 126 -6.94 -6.60 -15.81
C LEU A 126 -7.80 -6.67 -17.07
N ASP A 127 -7.76 -5.63 -17.88
CA ASP A 127 -8.27 -5.66 -19.24
C ASP A 127 -7.26 -6.38 -20.14
N TYR A 128 -7.70 -7.46 -20.78
CA TYR A 128 -6.81 -8.33 -21.57
C TYR A 128 -6.35 -7.66 -22.87
N GLU A 129 -7.18 -6.81 -23.48
CA GLU A 129 -6.88 -6.17 -24.76
C GLU A 129 -5.85 -5.06 -24.58
N THR A 130 -6.02 -4.24 -23.54
CA THR A 130 -5.15 -3.10 -23.28
C THR A 130 -3.95 -3.46 -22.38
N GLY A 131 -4.10 -4.51 -21.57
CA GLY A 131 -3.11 -4.91 -20.57
C GLY A 131 -3.00 -3.90 -19.43
N TYR A 132 -4.08 -3.18 -19.09
CA TYR A 132 -4.14 -2.26 -17.97
C TYR A 132 -5.11 -2.74 -16.89
N LEU A 133 -4.81 -2.38 -15.64
CA LEU A 133 -5.75 -2.57 -14.54
C LEU A 133 -6.90 -1.59 -14.71
N VAL A 134 -8.13 -2.07 -14.54
CA VAL A 134 -9.35 -1.27 -14.79
C VAL A 134 -10.24 -1.12 -13.58
N LYS A 135 -10.20 -2.08 -12.63
CA LYS A 135 -10.99 -2.06 -11.41
C LYS A 135 -10.26 -2.73 -10.27
N GLY A 136 -10.58 -2.32 -9.05
CA GLY A 136 -10.09 -2.97 -7.86
C GLY A 136 -11.13 -2.93 -6.75
N HIS A 137 -11.35 -4.04 -6.08
CA HIS A 137 -12.20 -4.06 -4.89
C HIS A 137 -11.59 -4.87 -3.76
N LYS A 138 -11.97 -4.48 -2.55
CA LYS A 138 -11.54 -5.10 -1.31
C LYS A 138 -12.66 -5.97 -0.75
N GLY A 139 -12.35 -7.21 -0.42
CA GLY A 139 -13.21 -8.11 0.33
C GLY A 139 -12.70 -8.25 1.77
N PHE A 140 -13.61 -8.44 2.72
CA PHE A 140 -13.26 -8.71 4.10
C PHE A 140 -14.27 -9.64 4.79
N LEU A 141 -13.82 -10.27 5.87
CA LEU A 141 -14.64 -11.03 6.79
C LEU A 141 -14.70 -10.29 8.13
N ASN A 142 -15.89 -9.96 8.62
CA ASN A 142 -16.04 -9.43 9.97
C ASN A 142 -15.74 -10.54 10.99
N ILE A 143 -14.56 -10.48 11.62
CA ILE A 143 -14.11 -11.53 12.53
C ILE A 143 -14.98 -11.66 13.79
N THR A 144 -15.52 -10.54 14.30
CA THR A 144 -16.45 -10.55 15.44
C THR A 144 -17.74 -11.29 15.08
N GLY A 145 -18.26 -11.06 13.86
CA GLY A 145 -19.41 -11.79 13.34
C GLY A 145 -19.12 -13.27 13.09
N ALA A 146 -17.94 -13.58 12.52
CA ALA A 146 -17.51 -14.94 12.25
C ALA A 146 -17.40 -15.79 13.52
N ASN A 147 -16.93 -15.20 14.62
CA ASN A 147 -16.82 -15.87 15.91
C ASN A 147 -18.16 -16.30 16.53
N ILE A 148 -19.28 -15.70 16.09
CA ILE A 148 -20.64 -16.09 16.49
C ILE A 148 -21.40 -16.84 15.39
N GLY A 149 -20.69 -17.29 14.35
CA GLY A 149 -21.23 -18.15 13.29
C GLY A 149 -21.56 -17.45 11.97
N ASN A 150 -21.38 -16.13 11.85
CA ASN A 150 -21.57 -15.42 10.58
C ASN A 150 -20.27 -15.33 9.78
N THR A 151 -20.03 -16.32 8.92
CA THR A 151 -18.80 -16.45 8.11
C THR A 151 -18.91 -15.80 6.72
N GLU A 152 -19.86 -14.88 6.52
CA GLU A 152 -20.10 -14.22 5.24
C GLU A 152 -18.97 -13.23 4.90
N TRP A 153 -18.33 -13.45 3.75
CA TRP A 153 -17.40 -12.49 3.15
C TRP A 153 -18.15 -11.37 2.44
N LYS A 154 -17.77 -10.12 2.70
CA LYS A 154 -18.42 -8.94 2.15
C LYS A 154 -17.43 -8.11 1.33
N LYS A 155 -17.92 -7.48 0.27
CA LYS A 155 -17.20 -6.39 -0.40
C LYS A 155 -17.15 -5.20 0.57
N GLN A 156 -15.95 -4.74 0.92
CA GLN A 156 -15.76 -3.55 1.75
C GLN A 156 -15.97 -2.28 0.91
N TYR A 157 -15.26 -2.17 -0.21
CA TYR A 157 -15.39 -1.05 -1.15
C TYR A 157 -14.81 -1.39 -2.53
N GLU A 158 -15.15 -0.57 -3.51
CA GLU A 158 -14.44 -0.46 -4.80
C GLU A 158 -13.51 0.76 -4.75
N LEU A 159 -12.28 0.63 -5.24
CA LEU A 159 -11.21 1.61 -5.02
C LEU A 159 -11.51 2.98 -5.65
N THR A 160 -12.02 3.01 -6.88
CA THR A 160 -12.28 4.29 -7.56
C THR A 160 -13.52 4.97 -7.01
N GLU A 161 -14.54 4.21 -6.61
CA GLU A 161 -15.72 4.72 -5.91
C GLU A 161 -15.37 5.33 -4.54
N GLU A 162 -14.67 4.55 -3.70
CA GLU A 162 -14.28 4.92 -2.33
C GLU A 162 -13.47 6.22 -2.30
N TYR A 163 -12.52 6.32 -3.22
CA TYR A 163 -11.57 7.43 -3.25
C TYR A 163 -11.95 8.52 -4.27
N LYS A 164 -13.10 8.40 -4.95
CA LYS A 164 -13.56 9.32 -5.99
C LYS A 164 -12.48 9.53 -7.07
N MET A 165 -11.94 8.44 -7.58
CA MET A 165 -10.97 8.44 -8.68
C MET A 165 -11.73 8.39 -10.00
N THR A 166 -11.19 9.03 -11.03
CA THR A 166 -11.78 9.01 -12.37
C THR A 166 -11.64 7.64 -13.04
N GLU A 167 -10.51 6.97 -12.81
CA GLU A 167 -10.17 5.68 -13.41
C GLU A 167 -9.06 4.99 -12.60
N PHE A 168 -8.75 3.75 -12.96
CA PHE A 168 -7.66 2.99 -12.36
C PHE A 168 -6.31 3.29 -13.06
N SER A 169 -5.94 4.56 -13.14
CA SER A 169 -4.71 5.01 -13.80
C SER A 169 -3.67 5.57 -12.82
N GLN A 170 -2.40 5.55 -13.22
CA GLN A 170 -1.31 6.13 -12.46
C GLN A 170 -1.55 7.61 -12.12
N GLU A 171 -2.09 8.38 -13.06
CA GLU A 171 -2.45 9.78 -12.83
C GLU A 171 -3.52 9.90 -11.74
N SER A 172 -4.54 9.05 -11.78
CA SER A 172 -5.60 9.02 -10.76
C SER A 172 -5.05 8.68 -9.37
N PHE A 173 -4.11 7.73 -9.28
CA PHE A 173 -3.43 7.42 -8.01
C PHE A 173 -2.54 8.57 -7.54
N ASN A 174 -1.81 9.24 -8.44
CA ASN A 174 -1.04 10.43 -8.10
C ASN A 174 -1.95 11.54 -7.54
N ASN A 175 -3.05 11.84 -8.21
CA ASN A 175 -4.05 12.81 -7.76
C ASN A 175 -4.67 12.42 -6.40
N LEU A 176 -4.93 11.13 -6.16
CA LEU A 176 -5.36 10.63 -4.86
C LEU A 176 -4.34 10.95 -3.76
N THR A 177 -3.05 10.67 -3.99
CA THR A 177 -2.02 10.96 -2.99
C THR A 177 -1.89 12.45 -2.68
N LEU A 178 -2.02 13.32 -3.68
CA LEU A 178 -2.01 14.78 -3.47
C LEU A 178 -3.18 15.22 -2.59
N ARG A 179 -4.36 14.60 -2.72
CA ARG A 179 -5.53 14.89 -1.88
C ARG A 179 -5.35 14.49 -0.42
N PHE A 180 -4.45 13.56 -0.09
CA PHE A 180 -4.13 13.22 1.30
C PHE A 180 -3.52 14.40 2.07
N ARG A 181 -2.89 15.36 1.37
CA ARG A 181 -2.41 16.61 1.98
C ARG A 181 -3.59 17.47 2.47
N ASP A 182 -4.61 17.60 1.63
CA ASP A 182 -5.59 18.68 1.74
C ASP A 182 -6.93 18.24 2.33
N THR A 183 -7.25 16.94 2.32
CA THR A 183 -8.57 16.42 2.73
C THR A 183 -8.48 15.51 3.96
N PRO A 184 -8.71 16.02 5.20
CA PRO A 184 -8.59 15.21 6.42
C PRO A 184 -9.48 13.96 6.45
N GLY A 185 -10.77 14.10 6.07
CA GLY A 185 -11.71 12.98 6.09
C GLY A 185 -11.32 11.83 5.16
N LEU A 186 -10.72 12.14 4.01
CA LEU A 186 -10.19 11.15 3.08
C LEU A 186 -9.04 10.35 3.71
N VAL A 187 -8.12 11.03 4.41
CA VAL A 187 -7.00 10.35 5.07
C VAL A 187 -7.50 9.43 6.16
N THR A 188 -8.48 9.89 6.94
CA THR A 188 -9.12 9.08 7.97
C THR A 188 -9.74 7.81 7.38
N GLN A 189 -10.53 7.93 6.31
CA GLN A 189 -11.12 6.81 5.60
C GLN A 189 -10.04 5.86 5.06
N TYR A 190 -9.03 6.40 4.37
CA TYR A 190 -7.92 5.62 3.82
C TYR A 190 -7.17 4.85 4.90
N ILE A 191 -6.91 5.47 6.05
CA ILE A 191 -6.23 4.85 7.17
C ILE A 191 -7.07 3.71 7.78
N TRP A 192 -8.39 3.89 7.91
CA TRP A 192 -9.28 2.84 8.40
C TRP A 192 -9.30 1.65 7.44
N ASN A 193 -9.39 1.92 6.13
CA ASN A 193 -9.27 0.92 5.08
C ASN A 193 -7.90 0.21 5.09
N PHE A 194 -6.82 0.95 5.31
CA PHE A 194 -5.45 0.44 5.42
C PHE A 194 -5.29 -0.53 6.59
N GLU A 195 -5.77 -0.16 7.78
CA GLU A 195 -5.68 -1.02 8.97
C GLU A 195 -6.61 -2.23 8.87
N GLY A 196 -7.71 -2.15 8.13
CA GLY A 196 -8.68 -3.26 8.02
C GLY A 196 -9.29 -3.63 9.37
N THR A 197 -9.38 -2.67 10.29
CA THR A 197 -9.75 -2.93 11.68
C THR A 197 -11.18 -3.45 11.82
N PRO A 198 -11.46 -4.32 12.82
CA PRO A 198 -12.83 -4.72 13.15
C PRO A 198 -13.65 -3.59 13.79
N PHE A 199 -13.02 -2.49 14.23
CA PHE A 199 -13.73 -1.38 14.86
C PHE A 199 -14.45 -0.50 13.82
N PRO A 200 -15.67 -0.01 14.13
CA PRO A 200 -16.33 1.00 13.33
C PRO A 200 -15.47 2.25 13.15
N LEU A 201 -15.60 2.92 12.00
CA LEU A 201 -14.84 4.12 11.67
C LEU A 201 -14.99 5.23 12.73
N GLU A 202 -16.18 5.37 13.32
CA GLU A 202 -16.49 6.36 14.35
C GLU A 202 -15.65 6.16 15.62
N GLU A 203 -15.50 4.91 16.07
CA GLU A 203 -14.65 4.55 17.22
C GLU A 203 -13.17 4.73 16.88
N TYR A 204 -12.79 4.35 15.66
CA TYR A 204 -11.43 4.54 15.15
C TYR A 204 -11.02 6.02 15.18
N ASN A 205 -11.95 6.92 14.85
CA ASN A 205 -11.72 8.37 14.84
C ASN A 205 -11.50 8.98 16.21
N ARG A 206 -12.09 8.40 17.27
CA ARG A 206 -11.98 8.92 18.64
C ARG A 206 -10.63 8.58 19.29
N GLY A 207 -9.97 7.48 18.87
CA GLY A 207 -8.77 6.96 19.54
C GLY A 207 -7.44 7.20 18.82
N PHE A 208 -7.42 7.36 17.49
CA PHE A 208 -6.17 7.31 16.72
C PHE A 208 -5.80 8.66 16.08
N LYS A 209 -4.91 9.41 16.73
CA LYS A 209 -4.22 10.56 16.11
C LYS A 209 -3.16 10.07 15.13
N LYS A 210 -3.56 9.65 13.92
CA LYS A 210 -2.60 9.35 12.86
C LYS A 210 -2.30 10.57 12.01
N CYS A 211 -1.02 10.76 11.73
CA CYS A 211 -0.55 11.95 11.06
C CYS A 211 -0.82 11.89 9.55
N ARG A 212 -1.54 12.89 9.00
CA ARG A 212 -1.73 13.04 7.55
C ARG A 212 -0.41 13.07 6.79
N LYS A 213 0.59 13.73 7.36
CA LYS A 213 1.96 13.77 6.82
C LYS A 213 2.55 12.39 6.63
N ASN A 214 2.28 11.48 7.56
CA ASN A 214 2.76 10.11 7.47
C ASN A 214 2.11 9.37 6.29
N THR A 215 0.79 9.43 6.17
CA THR A 215 0.04 8.79 5.07
C THR A 215 0.46 9.34 3.72
N TYR A 216 0.54 10.67 3.59
CA TYR A 216 1.03 11.32 2.38
C TYR A 216 2.45 10.86 2.02
N CYS A 217 3.41 11.02 2.95
CA CYS A 217 4.80 10.69 2.69
C CYS A 217 5.03 9.21 2.37
N THR A 218 4.26 8.31 2.97
CA THR A 218 4.33 6.88 2.63
C THR A 218 3.71 6.60 1.26
N ALA A 219 2.58 7.23 0.91
CA ALA A 219 1.93 6.96 -0.37
C ALA A 219 2.73 7.49 -1.57
N ILE A 220 3.43 8.62 -1.42
CA ILE A 220 4.21 9.21 -2.54
C ILE A 220 5.63 8.66 -2.68
N ASN A 221 6.11 7.85 -1.73
CA ASN A 221 7.49 7.35 -1.74
C ASN A 221 7.50 5.82 -1.62
N PHE A 222 8.07 5.17 -2.61
CA PHE A 222 8.37 3.74 -2.58
C PHE A 222 9.53 3.39 -1.63
N LEU A 223 10.54 4.25 -1.55
CA LEU A 223 11.74 4.01 -0.73
C LEU A 223 11.57 4.55 0.69
N ASN A 224 11.92 3.74 1.69
CA ASN A 224 11.77 4.08 3.11
C ASN A 224 12.60 5.30 3.50
N PHE A 225 13.80 5.48 2.94
CA PHE A 225 14.62 6.66 3.23
C PHE A 225 14.02 7.95 2.64
N GLU A 226 13.42 7.90 1.45
CA GLU A 226 12.67 9.03 0.85
C GLU A 226 11.43 9.36 1.69
N THR A 227 10.71 8.31 2.14
CA THR A 227 9.59 8.44 3.08
C THR A 227 10.01 9.16 4.36
N ASN A 228 11.13 8.75 4.97
CA ASN A 228 11.63 9.36 6.21
C ASN A 228 12.11 10.80 6.00
N HIS A 229 12.75 11.08 4.86
CA HIS A 229 13.12 12.44 4.49
C HIS A 229 11.87 13.33 4.36
N CYS A 230 10.82 12.86 3.69
CA CYS A 230 9.55 13.58 3.58
C CYS A 230 8.91 13.86 4.94
N ARG A 231 8.88 12.86 5.83
CA ARG A 231 8.32 12.98 7.19
C ARG A 231 9.06 14.04 8.03
N ASN A 232 10.38 14.13 7.88
CA ASN A 232 11.21 15.05 8.66
C ASN A 232 11.39 16.43 8.02
N SER A 233 11.04 16.59 6.75
CA SER A 233 11.17 17.86 6.04
C SER A 233 10.18 18.92 6.55
N GLN A 234 10.66 20.15 6.75
CA GLN A 234 9.82 21.31 7.08
C GLN A 234 9.00 21.82 5.89
N ARG A 235 9.32 21.38 4.67
CA ARG A 235 8.57 21.73 3.44
C ARG A 235 7.11 21.32 3.49
N TYR A 236 6.82 20.24 4.23
CA TYR A 236 5.49 19.65 4.36
C TYR A 236 4.91 19.98 5.74
N ASN A 237 4.36 21.19 5.88
CA ASN A 237 3.83 21.72 7.14
C ASN A 237 2.31 21.58 7.24
N PHE A 238 1.81 20.34 7.27
CA PHE A 238 0.38 20.07 7.51
C PHE A 238 0.19 19.15 8.73
N SER A 239 -0.89 19.43 9.48
CA SER A 239 -1.06 18.96 10.85
C SER A 239 -1.27 17.45 10.98
N CYS A 240 -0.70 16.87 12.04
CA CYS A 240 -1.12 15.58 12.60
C CYS A 240 -2.38 15.68 13.46
N ASN A 241 -2.95 16.89 13.63
CA ASN A 241 -4.21 17.11 14.32
C ASN A 241 -5.36 16.78 13.37
N LEU A 242 -5.84 15.55 13.45
CA LEU A 242 -7.21 15.22 13.07
C LEU A 242 -8.10 15.78 14.18
N THR A 243 -8.51 17.03 14.09
CA THR A 243 -9.56 17.54 14.98
C THR A 243 -10.88 16.90 14.55
N SER A 244 -11.41 16.01 15.40
CA SER A 244 -12.83 15.68 15.38
C SER A 244 -13.61 16.95 15.76
N SER A 245 -14.04 17.72 14.76
CA SER A 245 -15.01 18.78 15.00
C SER A 245 -16.40 18.17 15.12
N ILE A 246 -16.68 17.52 16.25
CA ILE A 246 -18.03 17.36 16.77
C ILE A 246 -17.95 17.77 18.25
N PRO A 247 -18.62 18.86 18.67
CA PRO A 247 -18.65 19.24 20.08
C PRO A 247 -19.66 18.33 20.79
N GLU A 248 -19.19 17.25 21.42
CA GLU A 248 -20.04 16.47 22.33
C GLU A 248 -20.02 17.11 23.72
N ILE A 249 -21.11 17.83 24.04
CA ILE A 249 -21.61 17.95 25.41
C ILE A 249 -22.10 16.54 25.78
N ALA A 250 -21.23 15.73 26.37
CA ALA A 250 -21.60 14.42 26.90
C ALA A 250 -21.96 14.58 28.39
N LEU A 251 -23.26 14.61 28.67
CA LEU A 251 -23.81 14.36 30.01
C LEU A 251 -23.63 12.87 30.30
N CYS A 252 -22.66 12.50 31.14
CA CYS A 252 -22.54 11.12 31.64
C CYS A 252 -23.66 10.83 32.65
N LEU A 253 -24.70 10.13 32.24
CA LEU A 253 -25.64 9.44 33.12
C LEU A 253 -25.21 7.97 33.20
N PHE A 254 -24.59 7.60 34.32
CA PHE A 254 -24.36 6.20 34.68
C PHE A 254 -25.65 5.62 35.25
N LEU A 255 -26.26 4.66 34.55
CA LEU A 255 -27.26 3.75 35.10
C LEU A 255 -26.54 2.45 35.48
N VAL A 256 -26.38 2.22 36.77
CA VAL A 256 -26.00 0.93 37.34
C VAL A 256 -27.28 0.12 37.49
N LEU A 257 -27.42 -0.95 36.72
CA LEU A 257 -28.41 -1.99 36.99
C LEU A 257 -27.77 -3.00 37.93
N VAL A 258 -28.37 -3.15 39.11
CA VAL A 258 -28.09 -4.20 40.08
C VAL A 258 -29.15 -5.27 39.83
N ASP A 259 -28.72 -6.51 39.55
CA ASP A 259 -29.53 -7.69 39.83
C ASP A 259 -29.27 -8.15 41.27
#